data_AF-A0A3A5JJM3-F1
#
_entry.id   AF-A0A3A5JJM3-F1
#
_cell.length_a   1.000
_cell.length_b   1.000
_cell.length_c   1.000
_cell.angle_alpha   90.00
_cell.angle_beta   90.00
_cell.angle_gamma   90.00
#
_symmetry.space_group_name_H-M   'P 1'
#
loop_
_entity.id
_entity.type
_entity.pdbx_description
1 polymer ?
#
loop_
_entity_poly.entity_id
_entity_poly.type
_entity_poly.pdbx_seq_one_letter_code
_entity_poly.pdbx_strand_id
1 'polypeptide(L)'
;MVRQDNIDEAKKKLGSAERSYDAAKGSHGRDEIRNAANYYPGSFFTHSQCAIEHATKALFLLLGVNVPQEHFIEMDSGDAENSLNASEAELEPRFTEQIARILFVNQLYGSSYPTSEYGIETSQRTIEANSFLNRMEADHAYDHADEVIRGSRHIISYVEVNHFSG
;
A
#
# COMPACT_ATOMS: atom_id res chain seq x y z
N MET A 1 -21.24 -9.53 -5.74
CA MET A 1 -21.18 -10.60 -4.72
C MET A 1 -19.74 -11.05 -4.56
N VAL A 2 -19.13 -10.72 -3.42
CA VAL A 2 -17.78 -11.20 -3.06
C VAL A 2 -17.79 -12.73 -2.90
N ARG A 3 -16.80 -13.42 -3.48
CA ARG A 3 -16.66 -14.89 -3.44
C ARG A 3 -15.56 -15.33 -2.45
N GLN A 4 -15.60 -16.57 -1.98
CA GLN A 4 -14.55 -17.10 -1.10
C GLN A 4 -13.17 -17.03 -1.76
N ASP A 5 -13.07 -17.35 -3.05
CA ASP A 5 -11.82 -17.25 -3.81
C ASP A 5 -11.24 -15.82 -3.79
N ASN A 6 -12.10 -14.79 -3.85
CA ASN A 6 -11.68 -13.40 -3.76
C ASN A 6 -11.04 -13.08 -2.40
N ILE A 7 -11.61 -13.63 -1.31
CA ILE A 7 -11.09 -13.45 0.05
C ILE A 7 -9.73 -14.11 0.19
N ASP A 8 -9.57 -15.33 -0.30
CA ASP A 8 -8.32 -16.08 -0.21
C ASP A 8 -7.20 -15.36 -0.99
N GLU A 9 -7.50 -14.87 -2.20
CA GLU A 9 -6.57 -14.06 -2.99
C GLU A 9 -6.22 -12.73 -2.31
N ALA A 10 -7.22 -12.04 -1.75
CA ALA A 10 -7.02 -10.81 -1.00
C ALA A 10 -6.11 -11.03 0.21
N LYS A 11 -6.31 -12.10 0.99
CA LYS A 11 -5.46 -12.46 2.15
C LYS A 11 -4.04 -12.77 1.71
N LYS A 12 -3.86 -13.50 0.60
CA LYS A 12 -2.53 -13.78 0.04
C LYS A 12 -1.81 -12.48 -0.35
N LYS A 13 -2.51 -11.55 -1.00
CA LYS A 13 -1.95 -10.25 -1.41
C LYS A 13 -1.66 -9.35 -0.20
N LEU A 14 -2.51 -9.34 0.82
CA LEU A 14 -2.26 -8.66 2.09
C LEU A 14 -1.01 -9.22 2.78
N GLY A 15 -0.80 -10.53 2.75
CA GLY A 15 0.45 -11.13 3.24
C GLY A 15 1.69 -10.66 2.48
N SER A 16 1.58 -10.28 1.20
CA SER A 16 2.66 -9.61 0.47
C SER A 16 2.89 -8.18 0.95
N ALA A 17 1.85 -7.47 1.38
CA ALA A 17 1.97 -6.15 1.99
C ALA A 17 2.73 -6.20 3.31
N GLU A 18 2.37 -7.15 4.17
CA GLU A 18 3.02 -7.38 5.47
C GLU A 18 4.51 -7.70 5.32
N ARG A 19 4.88 -8.55 4.34
CA ARG A 19 6.30 -8.82 4.04
C ARG A 19 7.06 -7.58 3.59
N SER A 20 6.45 -6.72 2.78
CA SER A 20 7.05 -5.45 2.36
C SER A 20 7.22 -4.51 3.56
N TYR A 21 6.24 -4.46 4.45
CA TYR A 21 6.31 -3.67 5.68
C TYR A 21 7.40 -4.17 6.64
N ASP A 22 7.54 -5.49 6.80
CA ASP A 22 8.62 -6.08 7.59
C ASP A 22 10.00 -5.84 6.97
N ALA A 23 10.10 -5.85 5.63
CA ALA A 23 11.32 -5.48 4.92
C ALA A 23 11.69 -4.01 5.18
N ALA A 24 10.71 -3.10 5.18
CA ALA A 24 10.91 -1.70 5.55
C ALA A 24 11.52 -1.61 6.97
N LYS A 25 10.91 -2.29 7.95
CA LYS A 25 11.43 -2.35 9.32
C LYS A 25 12.85 -2.91 9.40
N GLY A 26 13.19 -3.89 8.56
CA GLY A 26 14.53 -4.45 8.43
C GLY A 26 15.56 -3.43 7.91
N SER A 27 15.18 -2.60 6.94
CA SER A 27 15.99 -1.49 6.41
C SER A 27 16.19 -0.35 7.42
N HIS A 28 15.41 -0.32 8.51
CA HIS A 28 15.56 0.66 9.58
C HIS A 28 16.78 0.41 10.49
N GLY A 29 17.45 -0.75 10.38
CA GLY A 29 18.55 -1.15 11.24
C GLY A 29 18.05 -1.49 12.65
N ARG A 30 18.28 -2.72 13.11
CA ARG A 30 17.69 -3.26 14.36
C ARG A 30 18.14 -2.61 15.68
N ASP A 31 18.92 -1.53 15.66
CA ASP A 31 19.47 -0.88 16.86
C ASP A 31 19.33 0.65 16.81
N GLU A 32 18.28 1.17 17.44
CA GLU A 32 17.92 2.61 17.50
C GLU A 32 18.95 3.53 18.18
N ILE A 33 20.06 3.00 18.73
CA ILE A 33 21.01 3.80 19.53
C ILE A 33 22.40 3.88 18.90
N ARG A 34 22.75 3.08 17.87
CA ARG A 34 24.15 2.98 17.41
C ARG A 34 24.48 3.26 15.96
N ASN A 35 23.54 3.35 15.02
CA ASN A 35 23.92 3.54 13.61
C ASN A 35 22.94 4.42 12.82
N ALA A 36 22.97 5.73 13.06
CA ALA A 36 22.50 6.70 12.05
C ALA A 36 23.25 6.55 10.71
N ALA A 37 24.43 5.91 10.72
CA ALA A 37 25.25 5.65 9.53
C ALA A 37 24.69 4.57 8.57
N ASN A 38 23.73 3.73 9.00
CA ASN A 38 23.19 2.62 8.20
C ASN A 38 21.69 2.76 7.90
N TYR A 39 21.14 3.97 8.02
CA TYR A 39 19.75 4.24 7.67
C TYR A 39 19.66 4.58 6.19
N TYR A 40 18.89 3.79 5.44
CA TYR A 40 18.69 3.97 4.00
C TYR A 40 17.26 4.43 3.73
N PRO A 41 16.97 5.76 3.79
CA PRO A 41 15.62 6.29 3.66
C PRO A 41 14.96 5.91 2.35
N GLY A 42 15.72 5.80 1.25
CA GLY A 42 15.22 5.37 -0.05
C GLY A 42 14.61 3.97 0.00
N SER A 43 15.38 2.97 0.45
CA SER A 43 14.87 1.58 0.58
C SER A 43 13.72 1.48 1.58
N PHE A 44 13.79 2.20 2.69
CA PHE A 44 12.73 2.20 3.69
C PHE A 44 11.42 2.78 3.14
N PHE A 45 11.52 3.89 2.40
CA PHE A 45 10.41 4.51 1.69
C PHE A 45 9.84 3.58 0.62
N THR A 46 10.69 2.97 -0.23
CA THR A 46 10.26 2.03 -1.28
C THR A 46 9.50 0.83 -0.72
N HIS A 47 10.02 0.20 0.34
CA HIS A 47 9.34 -0.93 0.94
C HIS A 47 7.99 -0.55 1.56
N SER A 48 7.88 0.67 2.11
CA SER A 48 6.61 1.21 2.60
C SER A 48 5.61 1.47 1.47
N GLN A 49 6.06 1.98 0.32
CA GLN A 49 5.23 2.12 -0.89
C GLN A 49 4.70 0.77 -1.37
N CYS A 50 5.57 -0.25 -1.46
CA CYS A 50 5.15 -1.60 -1.86
C CYS A 50 4.12 -2.19 -0.88
N ALA A 51 4.26 -1.91 0.41
CA ALA A 51 3.27 -2.33 1.41
C ALA A 51 1.90 -1.68 1.16
N ILE A 52 1.87 -0.36 0.94
CA ILE A 52 0.65 0.38 0.60
C ILE A 52 0.02 -0.17 -0.69
N GLU A 53 0.81 -0.33 -1.75
CA GLU A 53 0.34 -0.88 -3.04
C GLU A 53 -0.27 -2.26 -2.85
N HIS A 54 0.43 -3.18 -2.20
CA HIS A 54 -0.05 -4.54 -2.01
C HIS A 54 -1.32 -4.61 -1.17
N ALA A 55 -1.41 -3.83 -0.10
CA ALA A 55 -2.60 -3.77 0.74
C ALA A 55 -3.79 -3.13 0.02
N THR A 56 -3.54 -2.18 -0.89
CA THR A 56 -4.58 -1.59 -1.76
C THR A 56 -5.06 -2.61 -2.79
N LYS A 57 -4.14 -3.27 -3.51
CA LYS A 57 -4.48 -4.32 -4.50
C LYS A 57 -5.19 -5.52 -3.86
N ALA A 58 -4.97 -5.80 -2.57
CA ALA A 58 -5.74 -6.80 -1.85
C ALA A 58 -7.24 -6.47 -1.79
N LEU A 59 -7.62 -5.18 -1.70
CA LEU A 59 -9.02 -4.76 -1.71
C LEU A 59 -9.66 -4.88 -3.10
N PHE A 60 -8.90 -4.67 -4.17
CA PHE A 60 -9.37 -4.92 -5.53
C PHE A 60 -9.70 -6.40 -5.74
N LEU A 61 -8.81 -7.29 -5.28
CA LEU A 61 -9.04 -8.73 -5.29
C LEU A 61 -10.28 -9.11 -4.48
N LEU A 62 -10.42 -8.56 -3.26
CA LEU A 62 -11.57 -8.80 -2.40
C LEU A 62 -12.89 -8.45 -3.11
N LEU A 63 -12.96 -7.25 -3.69
CA LEU A 63 -14.14 -6.75 -4.40
C LEU A 63 -14.38 -7.44 -5.74
N GLY A 64 -13.43 -8.26 -6.23
CA GLY A 64 -13.54 -8.96 -7.51
C GLY A 64 -13.46 -8.02 -8.71
N VAL A 65 -12.80 -6.88 -8.56
CA VAL A 65 -12.55 -5.92 -9.64
C VAL A 65 -11.15 -6.13 -10.24
N ASN A 66 -10.92 -5.62 -11.46
CA ASN A 66 -9.64 -5.74 -12.14
C ASN A 66 -8.52 -5.09 -11.31
N VAL A 67 -7.42 -5.82 -11.07
CA VAL A 67 -6.27 -5.30 -10.32
C VAL A 67 -5.35 -4.51 -11.25
N PRO A 68 -5.11 -3.21 -11.00
CA PRO A 68 -4.19 -2.39 -11.80
C PRO A 68 -2.77 -2.95 -11.76
N GLN A 69 -2.03 -2.79 -12.87
CA GLN A 69 -0.66 -3.29 -12.95
C GLN A 69 0.35 -2.26 -12.44
N GLU A 70 -0.02 -0.98 -12.51
CA GLU A 70 0.73 0.17 -12.05
C GLU A 70 0.95 0.15 -10.52
N HIS A 71 1.98 0.86 -10.05
CA HIS A 71 2.29 1.00 -8.62
C HIS A 71 1.35 1.96 -7.87
N PHE A 72 0.62 2.78 -8.62
CA PHE A 72 -0.34 3.74 -8.10
C PHE A 72 -1.65 3.66 -8.88
N ILE A 73 -2.71 4.13 -8.25
CA ILE A 73 -4.05 4.17 -8.80
C ILE A 73 -4.51 5.62 -8.74
N GLU A 74 -4.79 6.23 -9.89
CA GLU A 74 -5.30 7.60 -9.93
C GLU A 74 -6.75 7.62 -9.43
N MET A 75 -7.09 8.56 -8.55
CA MET A 75 -8.44 8.66 -7.98
C MET A 75 -9.53 8.95 -9.01
N ASP A 76 -9.18 9.54 -10.16
CA ASP A 76 -10.07 9.80 -11.29
C ASP A 76 -10.00 8.71 -12.38
N SER A 77 -9.29 7.61 -12.12
CA SER A 77 -9.25 6.46 -13.02
C SER A 77 -10.52 5.61 -12.94
N GLY A 78 -10.81 4.88 -14.03
CA GLY A 78 -11.88 3.89 -14.04
C GLY A 78 -11.65 2.75 -13.04
N ASP A 79 -10.40 2.44 -12.69
CA ASP A 79 -10.09 1.42 -11.68
C ASP A 79 -10.48 1.87 -10.27
N ALA A 80 -10.18 3.13 -9.91
CA ALA A 80 -10.65 3.73 -8.67
C ALA A 80 -12.17 3.77 -8.61
N GLU A 81 -12.83 4.27 -9.66
CA GLU A 81 -14.29 4.32 -9.77
C GLU A 81 -14.93 2.94 -9.60
N ASN A 82 -14.41 1.92 -10.30
CA ASN A 82 -14.91 0.55 -10.21
C ASN A 82 -14.79 -0.02 -8.78
N SER A 83 -13.67 0.23 -8.11
CA SER A 83 -13.47 -0.24 -6.74
C SER A 83 -14.41 0.44 -5.75
N LEU A 84 -14.65 1.75 -5.89
CA LEU A 84 -15.58 2.49 -5.04
C LEU A 84 -17.02 2.03 -5.26
N ASN A 85 -17.46 1.94 -6.52
CA ASN A 85 -18.80 1.44 -6.87
C ASN A 85 -19.03 0.01 -6.36
N ALA A 86 -18.04 -0.88 -6.50
CA ALA A 86 -18.13 -2.24 -5.98
C ALA A 86 -18.22 -2.24 -4.45
N SER A 87 -17.48 -1.37 -3.76
CA SER A 87 -17.55 -1.27 -2.31
C SER A 87 -18.90 -0.75 -1.81
N GLU A 88 -19.50 0.23 -2.49
CA GLU A 88 -20.81 0.77 -2.13
C GLU A 88 -21.93 -0.27 -2.29
N ALA A 89 -21.79 -1.15 -3.28
CA ALA A 89 -22.77 -2.21 -3.54
C ALA A 89 -22.68 -3.38 -2.53
N GLU A 90 -21.47 -3.67 -2.02
CA GLU A 90 -21.21 -4.90 -1.26
C GLU A 90 -20.94 -4.64 0.24
N LEU A 91 -20.53 -3.43 0.63
CA LEU A 91 -20.05 -3.11 1.97
C LEU A 91 -20.85 -1.99 2.62
N GLU A 92 -20.69 -1.83 3.93
CA GLU A 92 -21.24 -0.68 4.65
C GLU A 92 -20.53 0.63 4.24
N PRO A 93 -21.21 1.79 4.24
CA PRO A 93 -20.64 3.07 3.77
C PRO A 93 -19.29 3.45 4.40
N ARG A 94 -19.09 3.15 5.69
CA ARG A 94 -17.81 3.41 6.38
C ARG A 94 -16.61 2.70 5.75
N PHE A 95 -16.82 1.54 5.10
CA PHE A 95 -15.76 0.81 4.43
C PHE A 95 -15.46 1.40 3.05
N THR A 96 -16.45 1.94 2.35
CA THR A 96 -16.23 2.74 1.13
C THR A 96 -15.37 3.96 1.44
N GLU A 97 -15.68 4.71 2.50
CA GLU A 97 -14.87 5.85 2.95
C GLU A 97 -13.42 5.44 3.27
N GLN A 98 -13.27 4.27 3.93
CA GLN A 98 -11.95 3.73 4.24
C GLN A 98 -11.18 3.30 2.98
N ILE A 99 -11.84 2.70 1.99
CA ILE A 99 -11.25 2.33 0.70
C ILE A 99 -10.82 3.58 -0.06
N ALA A 100 -11.65 4.64 -0.08
CA ALA A 100 -11.29 5.92 -0.68
C ALA A 100 -10.03 6.53 -0.03
N ARG A 101 -9.91 6.47 1.30
CA ARG A 101 -8.69 6.89 2.00
C ARG A 101 -7.48 6.04 1.60
N ILE A 102 -7.63 4.72 1.49
CA ILE A 102 -6.55 3.82 1.08
C ILE A 102 -6.09 4.12 -0.35
N LEU A 103 -7.02 4.34 -1.28
CA LEU A 103 -6.71 4.76 -2.66
C LEU A 103 -5.95 6.10 -2.68
N PHE A 104 -6.42 7.08 -1.90
CA PHE A 104 -5.74 8.38 -1.78
C PHE A 104 -4.28 8.23 -1.31
N VAL A 105 -4.04 7.40 -0.29
CA VAL A 105 -2.67 7.13 0.20
C VAL A 105 -1.84 6.38 -0.84
N ASN A 106 -2.42 5.42 -1.56
CA ASN A 106 -1.72 4.74 -2.66
C ASN A 106 -1.34 5.71 -3.79
N GLN A 107 -2.22 6.63 -4.18
CA GLN A 107 -1.89 7.66 -5.17
C GLN A 107 -0.77 8.57 -4.67
N LEU A 108 -0.87 9.04 -3.42
CA LEU A 108 0.08 9.96 -2.81
C LEU A 108 1.52 9.41 -2.84
N TYR A 109 1.68 8.14 -2.53
CA TYR A 109 2.99 7.51 -2.41
C TYR A 109 3.43 6.75 -3.66
N GLY A 110 2.51 6.05 -4.34
CA GLY A 110 2.86 5.13 -5.42
C GLY A 110 3.49 5.80 -6.65
N SER A 111 3.13 7.06 -6.94
CA SER A 111 3.73 7.82 -8.05
C SER A 111 5.23 8.07 -7.88
N SER A 112 5.71 8.00 -6.64
CA SER A 112 7.11 8.26 -6.30
C SER A 112 8.00 7.01 -6.43
N TYR A 113 7.43 5.82 -6.71
CA TYR A 113 8.16 4.54 -6.72
C TYR A 113 9.40 4.53 -7.65
N PRO A 114 9.31 5.01 -8.91
CA PRO A 114 10.49 5.02 -9.77
C PRO A 114 11.62 5.88 -9.20
N THR A 115 11.26 6.99 -8.55
CA THR A 115 12.22 7.95 -8.00
C THR A 115 12.82 7.48 -6.69
N SER A 116 12.07 6.81 -5.82
CA SER A 116 12.59 6.22 -4.58
C SER A 116 13.47 4.99 -4.82
N GLU A 117 13.16 4.18 -5.84
CA GLU A 117 13.95 2.99 -6.19
C GLU A 117 15.20 3.32 -7.00
N TYR A 118 15.07 4.14 -8.05
CA TYR A 118 16.16 4.38 -9.01
C TYR A 118 16.84 5.73 -8.85
N GLY A 119 16.34 6.60 -7.98
CA GLY A 119 16.79 7.99 -7.89
C GLY A 119 16.25 8.87 -9.02
N ILE A 120 16.82 10.06 -9.16
CA ILE A 120 16.47 11.00 -10.23
C ILE A 120 17.59 10.98 -11.27
N GLU A 121 17.28 10.46 -12.46
CA GLU A 121 18.18 10.50 -13.61
C GLU A 121 17.71 11.57 -14.60
N THR A 122 18.64 12.45 -14.98
CA THR A 122 18.44 13.48 -16.02
C THR A 122 19.62 13.45 -16.97
N SER A 123 19.51 14.11 -18.13
CA SER A 123 20.62 14.21 -19.10
C SER A 123 21.88 14.89 -18.55
N GLN A 124 21.81 15.55 -17.39
CA GLN A 124 22.90 16.32 -16.80
C GLN A 124 23.40 15.78 -15.46
N ARG A 125 22.63 14.94 -14.76
CA ARG A 125 22.94 14.49 -13.41
C ARG A 125 22.13 13.25 -13.00
N THR A 126 22.72 12.48 -12.09
CA THR A 126 22.08 11.41 -11.32
C THR A 126 22.07 11.80 -9.85
N ILE A 127 20.91 11.74 -9.21
CA ILE A 127 20.73 12.01 -7.78
C ILE A 127 20.16 10.74 -7.14
N GLU A 128 20.93 10.10 -6.27
CA GLU A 128 20.51 8.88 -5.57
C GLU A 128 19.34 9.15 -4.61
N ALA A 129 18.43 8.19 -4.46
CA ALA A 129 17.26 8.30 -3.57
C ALA A 129 17.62 8.74 -2.14
N ASN A 130 18.67 8.14 -1.56
CA ASN A 130 19.12 8.45 -0.20
C ASN A 130 19.69 9.86 -0.03
N SER A 131 19.93 10.61 -1.12
CA SER A 131 20.46 11.96 -1.05
C SER A 131 19.37 13.05 -0.97
N PHE A 132 18.12 12.72 -1.31
CA PHE A 132 16.99 13.66 -1.21
C PHE A 132 15.85 13.16 -0.35
N LEU A 133 15.64 11.85 -0.23
CA LEU A 133 14.70 11.30 0.76
C LEU A 133 15.34 11.34 2.13
N ASN A 134 14.64 11.99 3.06
CA ASN A 134 15.08 12.05 4.45
C ASN A 134 14.30 11.06 5.33
N ARG A 135 14.74 10.95 6.58
CA ARG A 135 14.13 10.06 7.57
C ARG A 135 12.66 10.34 7.82
N MET A 136 12.29 11.61 7.98
CA MET A 136 10.91 11.98 8.30
C MET A 136 9.96 11.58 7.16
N GLU A 137 10.37 11.73 5.91
CA GLU A 137 9.55 11.33 4.75
C GLU A 137 9.33 9.82 4.70
N ALA A 138 10.37 9.04 4.98
CA ALA A 138 10.28 7.58 5.00
C ALA A 138 9.53 7.06 6.23
N ASP A 139 9.68 7.68 7.40
CA ASP A 139 8.91 7.37 8.60
C ASP A 139 7.41 7.66 8.37
N HIS A 140 7.05 8.78 7.72
CA HIS A 140 5.64 9.04 7.36
C HIS A 140 5.07 8.03 6.35
N ALA A 141 5.86 7.58 5.37
CA ALA A 141 5.43 6.55 4.44
C ALA A 141 5.17 5.22 5.17
N TYR A 142 6.00 4.90 6.15
CA TYR A 142 5.87 3.71 6.97
C TYR A 142 4.62 3.74 7.86
N ASP A 143 4.35 4.86 8.53
CA ASP A 143 3.15 5.02 9.36
C ASP A 143 1.88 4.88 8.51
N HIS A 144 1.84 5.47 7.33
CA HIS A 144 0.72 5.30 6.41
C HIS A 144 0.60 3.86 5.88
N ALA A 145 1.72 3.14 5.70
CA ALA A 145 1.69 1.73 5.33
C ALA A 145 1.02 0.88 6.43
N ASP A 146 1.30 1.13 7.71
CA ASP A 146 0.63 0.46 8.83
C ASP A 146 -0.87 0.74 8.84
N GLU A 147 -1.26 2.02 8.66
CA GLU A 147 -2.67 2.42 8.59
C GLU A 147 -3.41 1.69 7.46
N VAL A 148 -2.82 1.66 6.26
CA VAL A 148 -3.40 1.00 5.08
C VAL A 148 -3.50 -0.51 5.30
N ILE A 149 -2.45 -1.17 5.80
CA ILE A 149 -2.47 -2.62 6.10
C ILE A 149 -3.56 -2.94 7.12
N ARG A 150 -3.64 -2.19 8.22
CA ARG A 150 -4.67 -2.37 9.26
C ARG A 150 -6.06 -2.17 8.69
N GLY A 151 -6.25 -1.15 7.85
CA GLY A 151 -7.53 -0.86 7.21
C GLY A 151 -7.96 -1.98 6.27
N SER A 152 -7.08 -2.40 5.37
CA SER A 152 -7.34 -3.52 4.46
C SER A 152 -7.63 -4.81 5.21
N ARG A 153 -6.87 -5.12 6.28
CA ARG A 153 -7.10 -6.30 7.12
C ARG A 153 -8.48 -6.26 7.76
N HIS A 154 -8.87 -5.12 8.33
CA HIS A 154 -10.17 -4.96 8.97
C HIS A 154 -11.33 -5.20 7.99
N ILE A 155 -11.25 -4.62 6.78
CA ILE A 155 -12.26 -4.82 5.74
C ILE A 155 -12.32 -6.30 5.32
N ILE A 156 -11.18 -6.94 5.03
CA ILE A 156 -11.14 -8.35 4.62
C ILE A 156 -11.73 -9.25 5.71
N SER A 157 -11.35 -9.06 6.96
CA SER A 157 -11.89 -9.84 8.09
C SER A 157 -13.39 -9.60 8.31
N TYR A 158 -13.86 -8.37 8.12
CA TYR A 158 -15.30 -8.07 8.20
C TYR A 158 -16.09 -8.86 7.16
N VAL A 159 -15.62 -8.87 5.91
CA VAL A 159 -16.28 -9.59 4.81
C VAL A 159 -16.24 -11.10 5.04
N GLU A 160 -15.10 -11.64 5.48
CA GLU A 160 -14.94 -13.07 5.83
C GLU A 160 -15.97 -13.54 6.86
N VAL A 161 -16.20 -12.75 7.91
CA VAL A 161 -17.17 -13.10 8.95
C VAL A 161 -18.61 -12.96 8.46
N ASN A 162 -18.95 -11.87 7.78
CA ASN A 162 -20.35 -11.53 7.49
C ASN A 162 -20.91 -12.17 6.22
N HIS A 163 -20.09 -12.68 5.30
CA HIS A 163 -20.58 -13.34 4.09
C HIS A 163 -20.62 -14.87 4.16
N PHE A 164 -20.02 -15.49 5.17
CA PHE A 164 -19.99 -16.95 5.32
C PHE A 164 -20.59 -17.47 6.63
N SER A 165 -21.18 -16.57 7.44
CA SER A 165 -21.91 -16.93 8.67
C SER A 165 -23.43 -17.01 8.50
N GLY A 166 -23.95 -16.89 7.26
CA GLY A 166 -25.37 -17.02 6.91
C GLY A 166 -25.59 -18.11 5.88
#